data_AF-A0A976IDX4-F1
#
_entry.id   AF-A0A976IDX4-F1
#
_cell.length_a   1.000
_cell.length_b   1.000
_cell.length_c   1.000
_cell.angle_alpha   90.00
_cell.angle_beta   90.00
_cell.angle_gamma   90.00
#
_symmetry.space_group_name_H-M   'P 1'
#
loop_
_entity.id
_entity.type
_entity.pdbx_description
1 polymer ?
#
loop_
_entity_poly.entity_id
_entity_poly.type
_entity_poly.pdbx_seq_one_letter_code
_entity_poly.pdbx_strand_id
1 'polypeptide(L)'
;MGQKESGWQTAVFVLEPGATLTNVIIGKDQMEGVHCEHNECTLVNVWWDDVCEDALSIKGGSDSSVTKVIGGGARSAEDKIIQHNGLGTVIIDGFYAQDFGKIYSSCGQCGYTSRKVKVRNVLAVDGRVSIVTVNQNLNDEATLENIKILGKKVDACQWAEGGGSAEPTKLGDGPAGALCQYALCTVSYA
;
A
#
# COMPACT_ATOMS: atom_id res chain seq x y z
N MET A 1 19.97 7.90 5.95
CA MET A 1 19.33 6.65 6.39
C MET A 1 19.15 5.78 5.17
N GLY A 2 19.19 4.46 5.32
CA GLY A 2 19.38 3.52 4.21
C GLY A 2 18.08 2.86 3.79
N GLN A 3 17.85 2.75 2.48
CA GLN A 3 16.78 2.03 1.79
C GLN A 3 16.91 0.50 1.92
N LYS A 4 17.35 -0.02 3.07
CA LYS A 4 17.63 -1.46 3.23
C LYS A 4 16.75 -2.03 4.34
N GLU A 5 15.84 -2.93 3.94
CA GLU A 5 14.98 -3.67 4.86
C GLU A 5 15.81 -4.21 6.03
N SER A 6 15.42 -3.81 7.25
CA SER A 6 16.06 -4.22 8.50
C SER A 6 15.15 -5.09 9.36
N GLY A 7 13.88 -5.22 8.98
CA GLY A 7 12.93 -6.17 9.53
C GLY A 7 12.18 -5.63 10.75
N TRP A 8 11.31 -6.46 11.34
CA TRP A 8 10.38 -6.02 12.39
C TRP A 8 11.05 -5.51 13.68
N GLN A 9 12.32 -5.86 13.93
CA GLN A 9 13.05 -5.47 15.14
C GLN A 9 13.35 -3.98 15.22
N THR A 10 13.29 -3.28 14.08
CA THR A 10 13.55 -1.84 13.95
C THR A 10 12.28 -1.06 13.63
N ALA A 11 11.11 -1.72 13.63
CA ALA A 11 9.80 -1.09 13.46
C ALA A 11 9.46 -0.18 14.65
N VAL A 12 8.87 0.99 14.36
CA VAL A 12 8.36 1.90 15.41
C VAL A 12 7.23 1.22 16.19
N PHE A 13 6.35 0.50 15.50
CA PHE A 13 5.31 -0.31 16.11
C PHE A 13 5.24 -1.69 15.47
N VAL A 14 5.07 -2.72 16.29
CA VAL A 14 4.71 -4.07 15.87
C VAL A 14 3.31 -4.36 16.41
N LEU A 15 2.39 -4.69 15.50
CA LEU A 15 0.99 -4.93 15.78
C LEU A 15 0.67 -6.42 15.58
N GLU A 16 0.12 -7.01 16.63
CA GLU A 16 -0.42 -8.37 16.63
C GLU A 16 -1.84 -8.41 16.03
N PRO A 17 -2.36 -9.58 15.63
CA PRO A 17 -3.72 -9.71 15.12
C PRO A 17 -4.78 -9.06 16.03
N GLY A 18 -5.66 -8.25 15.43
CA GLY A 18 -6.71 -7.53 16.14
C GLY A 18 -6.26 -6.24 16.83
N ALA A 19 -4.96 -5.92 16.82
CA ALA A 19 -4.47 -4.67 17.39
C ALA A 19 -4.97 -3.45 16.61
N THR A 20 -5.20 -2.35 17.34
CA THR A 20 -5.59 -1.07 16.77
C THR A 20 -4.59 0.01 17.16
N LEU A 21 -4.02 0.70 16.17
CA LEU A 21 -3.18 1.88 16.35
C LEU A 21 -3.99 3.12 15.95
N THR A 22 -4.09 4.12 16.83
CA THR A 22 -4.97 5.28 16.59
C THR A 22 -4.35 6.59 17.04
N ASN A 23 -4.51 7.64 16.23
CA ASN A 23 -4.04 9.00 16.51
C ASN A 23 -2.53 9.06 16.80
N VAL A 24 -1.75 8.52 15.86
CA VAL A 24 -0.29 8.45 15.96
C VAL A 24 0.34 9.27 14.85
N ILE A 25 1.42 9.98 15.18
CA ILE A 25 2.28 10.69 14.23
C ILE A 25 3.67 10.08 14.34
N ILE A 26 4.22 9.63 13.22
CA ILE A 26 5.54 9.01 13.08
C ILE A 26 6.42 9.99 12.30
N GLY A 27 7.48 10.45 12.96
CA GLY A 27 8.44 11.39 12.39
C GLY A 27 9.46 10.73 11.45
N LYS A 28 10.36 11.56 10.93
CA LYS A 28 11.34 11.22 9.89
C LYS A 28 12.44 10.23 10.28
N ASP A 29 12.79 10.13 11.57
CA ASP A 29 13.94 9.34 12.03
C ASP A 29 13.54 7.90 12.39
N GLN A 30 12.69 7.32 11.55
CA GLN A 30 12.22 5.94 11.66
C GLN A 30 13.00 5.06 10.68
N MET A 31 13.39 3.86 11.12
CA MET A 31 14.05 2.88 10.26
C MET A 31 13.02 2.05 9.49
N GLU A 32 12.04 1.52 10.21
CA GLU A 32 10.88 0.79 9.68
C GLU A 32 9.63 1.39 10.32
N GLY A 33 8.55 1.60 9.55
CA GLY A 33 7.35 2.25 10.03
C GLY A 33 6.52 1.39 11.01
N VAL A 34 5.36 0.94 10.56
CA VAL A 34 4.48 0.05 11.33
C VAL A 34 4.49 -1.33 10.71
N HIS A 35 4.60 -2.35 11.55
CA HIS A 35 4.53 -3.75 11.14
C HIS A 35 3.25 -4.38 11.63
N CYS A 36 2.51 -5.01 10.73
CA CYS A 36 1.39 -5.87 11.02
C CYS A 36 1.79 -7.31 10.64
N GLU A 37 2.38 -8.04 11.58
CA GLU A 37 3.12 -9.28 11.27
C GLU A 37 2.22 -10.47 10.87
N HIS A 38 0.95 -10.43 11.28
CA HIS A 38 -0.01 -11.51 11.05
C HIS A 38 -1.34 -11.01 10.45
N ASN A 39 -1.30 -9.90 9.70
CA ASN A 39 -2.47 -9.21 9.16
C ASN A 39 -3.45 -8.84 10.31
N GLU A 40 -4.70 -8.51 9.99
CA GLU A 40 -5.77 -8.21 10.96
C GLU A 40 -5.52 -6.99 11.87
N CYS A 41 -4.66 -6.06 11.46
CA CYS A 41 -4.45 -4.81 12.18
C CYS A 41 -5.40 -3.72 11.72
N THR A 42 -5.72 -2.78 12.60
CA THR A 42 -6.48 -1.58 12.27
C THR A 42 -5.67 -0.33 12.58
N LEU A 43 -5.42 0.50 11.58
CA LEU A 43 -4.75 1.79 11.72
C LEU A 43 -5.80 2.89 11.48
N VAL A 44 -5.96 3.78 12.45
CA VAL A 44 -6.94 4.87 12.38
C VAL A 44 -6.24 6.21 12.61
N ASN A 45 -6.28 7.10 11.62
CA ASN A 45 -5.66 8.42 11.72
C ASN A 45 -4.18 8.33 12.13
N VAL A 46 -3.41 7.49 11.43
CA VAL A 46 -1.96 7.36 11.60
C VAL A 46 -1.27 8.16 10.51
N TRP A 47 -0.29 8.96 10.90
CA TRP A 47 0.45 9.86 10.03
C TRP A 47 1.94 9.54 9.99
N TRP A 48 2.51 9.55 8.79
CA TRP A 48 3.96 9.48 8.57
C TRP A 48 4.43 10.77 7.92
N ASP A 49 5.25 11.53 8.63
CA ASP A 49 5.75 12.82 8.12
C ASP A 49 6.80 12.64 7.03
N ASP A 50 7.59 11.56 7.10
CA ASP A 50 8.62 11.20 6.12
C ASP A 50 8.86 9.69 6.16
N VAL A 51 8.61 9.02 5.04
CA VAL A 51 8.73 7.56 4.93
C VAL A 51 10.13 7.22 4.42
N CYS A 52 10.93 6.59 5.29
CA CYS A 52 12.27 6.12 4.96
C CYS A 52 12.22 4.97 3.94
N GLU A 53 11.69 3.81 4.35
CA GLU A 53 11.53 2.65 3.48
C GLU A 53 10.05 2.43 3.15
N ASP A 54 9.31 1.82 4.08
CA ASP A 54 7.87 1.60 4.01
C ASP A 54 7.18 2.20 5.24
N ALA A 55 5.98 2.76 5.07
CA ALA A 55 5.19 3.29 6.18
C ALA A 55 4.49 2.15 6.95
N LEU A 56 3.96 1.17 6.21
CA LEU A 56 3.24 0.03 6.76
C LEU A 56 3.60 -1.26 6.00
N SER A 57 4.11 -2.24 6.72
CA SER A 57 4.38 -3.60 6.25
C SER A 57 3.34 -4.58 6.80
N ILE A 58 2.63 -5.29 5.91
CA ILE A 58 1.59 -6.27 6.27
C ILE A 58 2.04 -7.66 5.86
N LYS A 59 2.19 -8.56 6.83
CA LYS A 59 2.74 -9.91 6.66
C LYS A 59 1.79 -10.97 7.21
N GLY A 60 2.10 -12.24 6.95
CA GLY A 60 1.34 -13.38 7.49
C GLY A 60 -0.13 -13.38 7.07
N GLY A 61 -1.00 -13.84 7.97
CA GLY A 61 -2.45 -13.87 7.77
C GLY A 61 -2.97 -15.10 7.02
N SER A 62 -4.25 -15.05 6.66
CA SER A 62 -4.98 -16.03 5.85
C SER A 62 -5.81 -15.32 4.78
N ASP A 63 -6.42 -16.07 3.87
CA ASP A 63 -7.29 -15.51 2.81
C ASP A 63 -8.46 -14.68 3.37
N SER A 64 -8.89 -14.95 4.61
CA SER A 64 -9.97 -14.21 5.28
C SER A 64 -9.48 -13.02 6.10
N SER A 65 -8.17 -12.87 6.31
CA SER A 65 -7.63 -11.77 7.11
C SER A 65 -7.87 -10.42 6.45
N VAL A 66 -8.18 -9.41 7.27
CA VAL A 66 -8.48 -8.05 6.80
C VAL A 66 -7.71 -7.03 7.64
N THR A 67 -6.77 -6.33 7.02
CA THR A 67 -6.11 -5.14 7.59
C THR A 67 -6.81 -3.88 7.09
N LYS A 68 -7.00 -2.91 7.99
CA LYS A 68 -7.69 -1.64 7.69
C LYS A 68 -6.80 -0.44 7.95
N VAL A 69 -6.72 0.46 6.99
CA VAL A 69 -6.09 1.78 7.08
C VAL A 69 -7.19 2.81 6.86
N ILE A 70 -7.57 3.52 7.93
CA ILE A 70 -8.74 4.39 7.97
C ILE A 70 -8.29 5.81 8.33
N GLY A 71 -8.42 6.74 7.40
CA GLY A 71 -7.89 8.09 7.57
C GLY A 71 -6.36 8.11 7.58
N GLY A 72 -5.80 9.23 8.05
CA GLY A 72 -4.36 9.40 8.14
C GLY A 72 -3.71 9.75 6.82
N GLY A 73 -2.38 9.67 6.79
CA GLY A 73 -1.65 9.97 5.57
C GLY A 73 -0.15 9.78 5.69
N ALA A 74 0.53 9.83 4.55
CA ALA A 74 1.98 9.71 4.50
C ALA A 74 2.58 10.69 3.49
N ARG A 75 3.80 11.13 3.76
CA ARG A 75 4.58 11.99 2.85
C ARG A 75 5.95 11.40 2.56
N SER A 76 6.53 11.83 1.45
CA SER A 76 7.96 11.60 1.11
C SER A 76 8.36 10.12 0.99
N ALA A 77 7.45 9.23 0.61
CA ALA A 77 7.76 7.81 0.44
C ALA A 77 8.42 7.53 -0.91
N GLU A 78 9.75 7.38 -0.94
CA GLU A 78 10.53 7.21 -2.19
C GLU A 78 9.94 6.13 -3.10
N ASP A 79 9.72 4.92 -2.57
CA ASP A 79 9.16 3.79 -3.30
C ASP A 79 7.68 3.50 -2.97
N LYS A 80 7.35 3.09 -1.75
CA LYS A 80 6.00 2.61 -1.41
C LYS A 80 5.59 2.99 0.01
N ILE A 81 4.30 3.25 0.22
CA ILE A 81 3.75 3.58 1.54
C ILE A 81 3.31 2.29 2.24
N ILE A 82 2.44 1.51 1.59
CA ILE A 82 1.88 0.28 2.15
C ILE A 82 2.38 -0.91 1.34
N GLN A 83 3.15 -1.76 1.99
CA GLN A 83 3.68 -3.00 1.45
C GLN A 83 2.86 -4.19 1.97
N HIS A 84 2.23 -4.93 1.05
CA HIS A 84 1.45 -6.11 1.38
C HIS A 84 2.20 -7.38 0.96
N ASN A 85 2.80 -8.02 1.95
CA ASN A 85 3.61 -9.24 1.82
C ASN A 85 2.78 -10.50 2.10
N GLY A 86 1.82 -10.42 3.02
CA GLY A 86 1.01 -11.54 3.50
C GLY A 86 -0.16 -11.95 2.60
N LEU A 87 -1.00 -12.84 3.13
CA LEU A 87 -2.30 -13.23 2.59
C LEU A 87 -3.38 -12.22 3.01
N GLY A 88 -4.51 -12.24 2.31
CA GLY A 88 -5.74 -11.56 2.74
C GLY A 88 -6.03 -10.26 2.01
N THR A 89 -6.77 -9.38 2.69
CA THR A 89 -7.30 -8.13 2.12
C THR A 89 -6.81 -6.90 2.89
N VAL A 90 -6.41 -5.87 2.17
CA VAL A 90 -6.13 -4.53 2.73
C VAL A 90 -7.23 -3.57 2.31
N ILE A 91 -7.81 -2.86 3.27
CA ILE A 91 -8.79 -1.80 3.02
C ILE A 91 -8.16 -0.46 3.37
N ILE A 92 -8.09 0.46 2.40
CA ILE A 92 -7.58 1.81 2.55
C ILE A 92 -8.74 2.78 2.29
N ASP A 93 -9.09 3.59 3.28
CA ASP A 93 -10.25 4.47 3.23
C ASP A 93 -9.94 5.83 3.83
N GLY A 94 -10.06 6.91 3.05
CA GLY A 94 -9.87 8.28 3.55
C GLY A 94 -8.42 8.69 3.70
N PHE A 95 -7.50 8.13 2.92
CA PHE A 95 -6.05 8.31 3.07
C PHE A 95 -5.51 9.49 2.24
N TYR A 96 -4.58 10.24 2.83
CA TYR A 96 -3.83 11.29 2.14
C TYR A 96 -2.40 10.82 1.82
N ALA A 97 -1.94 11.01 0.58
CA ALA A 97 -0.57 10.72 0.20
C ALA A 97 0.05 11.90 -0.55
N GLN A 98 1.29 12.24 -0.24
CA GLN A 98 2.06 13.28 -0.93
C GLN A 98 3.48 12.81 -1.23
N ASP A 99 4.03 13.16 -2.40
CA ASP A 99 5.44 12.90 -2.76
C ASP A 99 5.83 11.42 -2.64
N PHE A 100 5.01 10.53 -3.19
CA PHE A 100 5.12 9.07 -3.03
C PHE A 100 5.46 8.36 -4.34
N GLY A 101 6.05 7.17 -4.26
CA GLY A 101 6.16 6.25 -5.39
C GLY A 101 4.83 5.52 -5.65
N LYS A 102 4.43 4.67 -4.71
CA LYS A 102 3.20 3.85 -4.70
C LYS A 102 2.47 3.98 -3.37
N ILE A 103 1.14 4.13 -3.38
CA ILE A 103 0.37 4.10 -2.10
C ILE A 103 0.29 2.66 -1.59
N TYR A 104 -0.09 1.72 -2.46
CA TYR A 104 -0.14 0.29 -2.14
C TYR A 104 0.66 -0.52 -3.16
N SER A 105 1.42 -1.49 -2.66
CA SER A 105 2.16 -2.45 -3.47
C SER A 105 1.90 -3.88 -2.97
N SER A 106 1.42 -4.74 -3.86
CA SER A 106 1.44 -6.19 -3.64
C SER A 106 2.86 -6.71 -3.85
N CYS A 107 3.39 -7.44 -2.87
CA CYS A 107 4.76 -7.92 -2.94
C CYS A 107 4.99 -8.87 -4.11
N GLY A 108 5.80 -8.45 -5.08
CA GLY A 108 6.13 -9.27 -6.23
C GLY A 108 7.29 -10.26 -5.99
N GLN A 109 7.94 -10.22 -4.82
CA GLN A 109 9.05 -11.14 -4.47
C GLN A 109 8.73 -12.07 -3.29
N CYS A 110 7.55 -11.94 -2.67
CA CYS A 110 7.15 -12.71 -1.50
C CYS A 110 6.47 -14.04 -1.87
N GLY A 111 6.94 -14.69 -2.92
CA GLY A 111 6.38 -15.94 -3.44
C GLY A 111 4.97 -15.81 -4.03
N TYR A 112 4.32 -16.95 -4.25
CA TYR A 112 3.04 -17.06 -4.96
C TYR A 112 1.86 -16.92 -4.00
N THR A 113 1.47 -15.67 -3.73
CA THR A 113 0.34 -15.34 -2.85
C THR A 113 -0.59 -14.36 -3.56
N SER A 114 -1.88 -14.70 -3.64
CA SER A 114 -2.92 -13.78 -4.12
C SER A 114 -3.27 -12.77 -3.03
N ARG A 115 -3.32 -11.48 -3.40
CA ARG A 115 -3.59 -10.39 -2.48
C ARG A 115 -4.72 -9.51 -2.98
N LYS A 116 -5.52 -9.02 -2.04
CA LYS A 116 -6.65 -8.14 -2.35
C LYS A 116 -6.46 -6.76 -1.73
N VAL A 117 -6.83 -5.73 -2.48
CA VAL A 117 -6.86 -4.36 -1.97
C VAL A 117 -8.15 -3.64 -2.36
N LYS A 118 -8.71 -2.88 -1.43
CA LYS A 118 -9.81 -1.96 -1.68
C LYS A 118 -9.38 -0.56 -1.27
N VAL A 119 -9.33 0.36 -2.22
CA VAL A 119 -8.88 1.72 -2.01
C VAL A 119 -10.01 2.69 -2.31
N ARG A 120 -10.39 3.50 -1.33
CA ARG A 120 -11.41 4.51 -1.54
C ARG A 120 -11.15 5.82 -0.82
N ASN A 121 -11.75 6.89 -1.34
CA ASN A 121 -11.67 8.23 -0.74
C ASN A 121 -10.22 8.69 -0.54
N VAL A 122 -9.38 8.53 -1.56
CA VAL A 122 -7.95 8.86 -1.48
C VAL A 122 -7.67 10.18 -2.18
N LEU A 123 -6.92 11.04 -1.49
CA LEU A 123 -6.30 12.22 -2.09
C LEU A 123 -4.80 11.98 -2.22
N ALA A 124 -4.34 11.86 -3.46
CA ALA A 124 -2.95 11.60 -3.80
C ALA A 124 -2.36 12.82 -4.51
N VAL A 125 -1.23 13.32 -4.02
CA VAL A 125 -0.58 14.53 -4.52
C VAL A 125 0.85 14.20 -4.94
N ASP A 126 1.23 14.57 -6.16
CA ASP A 126 2.60 14.44 -6.67
C ASP A 126 3.18 13.02 -6.56
N GLY A 127 2.39 12.04 -6.99
CA GLY A 127 2.85 10.66 -7.12
C GLY A 127 3.88 10.48 -8.24
N ARG A 128 4.72 9.44 -8.13
CA ARG A 128 5.73 9.10 -9.14
C ARG A 128 5.39 7.87 -9.97
N VAL A 129 4.72 6.86 -9.41
CA VAL A 129 4.44 5.58 -10.08
C VAL A 129 2.93 5.32 -10.19
N SER A 130 2.25 4.99 -9.10
CA SER A 130 0.84 4.58 -9.14
C SER A 130 0.14 4.67 -7.78
N ILE A 131 -1.19 4.60 -7.77
CA ILE A 131 -1.97 4.46 -6.52
C ILE A 131 -1.86 3.03 -6.00
N VAL A 132 -2.18 2.04 -6.83
CA VAL A 132 -1.96 0.62 -6.50
C VAL A 132 -1.11 -0.07 -7.55
N THR A 133 -0.22 -0.97 -7.10
CA THR A 133 0.48 -1.93 -7.95
C THR A 133 0.14 -3.36 -7.52
N VAL A 134 -0.34 -4.17 -8.46
CA VAL A 134 -0.79 -5.56 -8.25
C VAL A 134 -0.07 -6.54 -9.19
N ASN A 135 -0.08 -7.84 -8.89
CA ASN A 135 0.56 -8.87 -9.70
C ASN A 135 -0.48 -9.68 -10.48
N GLN A 136 -0.44 -9.59 -11.81
CA GLN A 136 -1.42 -10.25 -12.69
C GLN A 136 -1.38 -11.77 -12.57
N ASN A 137 -0.18 -12.35 -12.55
CA ASN A 137 0.03 -13.80 -12.52
C ASN A 137 -0.25 -14.41 -11.14
N LEU A 138 -0.37 -13.61 -10.09
CA LEU A 138 -0.70 -14.06 -8.73
C LEU A 138 -2.21 -14.02 -8.45
N ASN A 139 -3.02 -13.62 -9.43
CA ASN A 139 -4.46 -13.38 -9.28
C ASN A 139 -4.77 -12.35 -8.18
N ASP A 140 -4.00 -11.28 -8.13
CA ASP A 140 -4.32 -10.16 -7.26
C ASP A 140 -5.61 -9.48 -7.70
N GLU A 141 -6.32 -8.86 -6.75
CA GLU A 141 -7.54 -8.11 -7.01
C GLU A 141 -7.46 -6.72 -6.37
N ALA A 142 -7.66 -5.67 -7.17
CA ALA A 142 -7.80 -4.31 -6.66
C ALA A 142 -9.18 -3.74 -6.98
N THR A 143 -9.78 -3.03 -6.02
CA THR A 143 -10.96 -2.18 -6.24
C THR A 143 -10.60 -0.75 -5.88
N LEU A 144 -10.92 0.20 -6.77
CA LEU A 144 -10.70 1.63 -6.53
C LEU A 144 -11.98 2.43 -6.70
N GLU A 145 -12.22 3.37 -5.79
CA GLU A 145 -13.38 4.25 -5.83
C GLU A 145 -13.03 5.64 -5.27
N ASN A 146 -13.54 6.70 -5.89
CA ASN A 146 -13.33 8.09 -5.43
C ASN A 146 -11.86 8.43 -5.13
N ILE A 147 -11.03 8.34 -6.17
CA ILE A 147 -9.60 8.67 -6.13
C ILE A 147 -9.40 10.03 -6.79
N LYS A 148 -8.71 10.93 -6.09
CA LYS A 148 -8.34 12.24 -6.62
C LYS A 148 -6.82 12.34 -6.65
N ILE A 149 -6.28 12.55 -7.85
CA ILE A 149 -4.85 12.68 -8.11
C ILE A 149 -4.57 14.13 -8.47
N LEU A 150 -3.70 14.78 -7.71
CA LEU A 150 -3.28 16.16 -7.92
C LEU A 150 -1.83 16.23 -8.39
N GLY A 151 -1.55 17.16 -9.30
CA GLY A 151 -0.20 17.42 -9.78
C GLY A 151 0.25 16.39 -10.81
N LYS A 152 1.38 15.69 -10.56
CA LYS A 152 1.87 14.71 -11.53
C LYS A 152 0.89 13.56 -11.71
N LYS A 153 0.49 13.32 -12.97
CA LYS A 153 -0.35 12.18 -13.34
C LYS A 153 0.37 10.86 -13.09
N VAL A 154 -0.29 9.96 -12.37
CA VAL A 154 0.11 8.56 -12.14
C VAL A 154 -1.03 7.60 -12.46
N ASP A 155 -0.69 6.32 -12.62
CA ASP A 155 -1.66 5.28 -12.88
C ASP A 155 -2.49 4.99 -11.63
N ALA A 156 -3.81 4.92 -11.76
CA ALA A 156 -4.66 4.54 -10.63
C ALA A 156 -4.45 3.07 -10.24
N CYS A 157 -4.31 2.19 -11.24
CA CYS A 157 -3.99 0.79 -11.02
C CYS A 157 -2.99 0.34 -12.07
N GLN A 158 -1.84 -0.12 -11.62
CA GLN A 158 -0.78 -0.70 -12.43
C GLN A 158 -0.66 -2.18 -12.09
N TRP A 159 -0.27 -3.02 -13.05
CA TRP A 159 0.08 -4.41 -12.77
C TRP A 159 1.41 -4.86 -13.36
N ALA A 160 1.98 -5.87 -12.72
CA ALA A 160 3.26 -6.48 -13.02
C ALA A 160 3.18 -8.02 -12.98
N GLU A 161 4.31 -8.67 -13.29
CA GLU A 161 4.53 -10.09 -13.04
C GLU A 161 5.35 -10.28 -11.76
N GLY A 162 4.81 -11.00 -10.77
CA GLY A 162 5.45 -11.27 -9.47
C GLY A 162 5.67 -12.75 -9.18
N GLY A 163 6.04 -13.08 -7.94
CA GLY A 163 6.25 -14.44 -7.43
C GLY A 163 7.68 -14.99 -7.61
N GLY A 164 8.56 -14.27 -8.32
CA GLY A 164 9.97 -14.62 -8.52
C GLY A 164 10.91 -13.88 -7.56
N SER A 165 12.22 -14.11 -7.68
CA SER A 165 13.26 -13.36 -6.94
C SER A 165 13.69 -12.06 -7.63
N ALA A 166 13.24 -11.82 -8.86
CA ALA A 166 13.55 -10.62 -9.62
C ALA A 166 12.58 -9.48 -9.29
N GLU A 167 13.01 -8.24 -9.55
CA GLU A 167 12.12 -7.09 -9.47
C GLU A 167 10.95 -7.23 -10.46
N PRO A 168 9.70 -7.00 -10.03
CA PRO A 168 8.53 -7.10 -10.90
C PRO A 168 8.60 -6.10 -12.05
N THR A 169 8.37 -6.58 -13.27
CA THR A 169 8.31 -5.73 -14.46
C THR A 169 6.88 -5.28 -14.71
N LYS A 170 6.67 -3.98 -14.98
CA LYS A 170 5.37 -3.44 -15.37
C LYS A 170 4.87 -4.13 -16.64
N LEU A 171 3.65 -4.67 -16.59
CA LEU A 171 2.98 -5.30 -17.73
C LEU A 171 1.86 -4.42 -18.31
N GLY A 172 1.22 -3.58 -17.49
CA GLY A 172 0.16 -2.70 -17.94
C GLY A 172 -0.44 -1.86 -16.82
N ASP A 173 -1.44 -1.06 -17.18
CA ASP A 173 -2.17 -0.18 -16.28
C ASP A 173 -3.60 0.08 -16.81
N GLY A 174 -4.47 0.60 -15.94
CA GLY A 174 -5.85 0.91 -16.27
C GLY A 174 -6.88 -0.02 -15.61
N PRO A 175 -8.17 0.09 -15.96
CA PRO A 175 -9.18 -0.88 -15.55
C PRO A 175 -8.96 -2.24 -16.24
N ALA A 176 -9.00 -3.33 -15.48
CA ALA A 176 -8.73 -4.68 -15.98
C ALA A 176 -9.43 -5.75 -15.12
N GLY A 177 -10.68 -6.11 -15.46
CA GLY A 177 -11.41 -7.21 -14.82
C GLY A 177 -11.31 -7.19 -13.29
N ALA A 178 -11.05 -8.35 -12.68
CA ALA A 178 -10.85 -8.46 -11.23
C ALA A 178 -9.53 -7.82 -10.74
N LEU A 179 -8.50 -7.77 -11.60
CA LEU A 179 -7.17 -7.27 -11.28
C LEU A 179 -7.20 -5.78 -10.91
N CYS A 180 -7.94 -4.97 -11.66
CA CYS A 180 -8.09 -3.53 -11.46
C CYS A 180 -9.54 -3.09 -11.72
N GLN A 181 -10.35 -3.08 -10.67
CA GLN A 181 -11.79 -2.80 -10.72
C GLN A 181 -12.08 -1.35 -10.36
N TYR A 182 -12.36 -0.52 -11.36
CA TYR A 182 -12.87 0.84 -11.16
C TYR A 182 -13.48 1.42 -12.44
N ALA A 183 -14.33 2.43 -12.28
CA ALA A 183 -14.84 3.21 -13.40
C ALA A 183 -13.96 4.45 -13.58
N LEU A 184 -13.72 4.87 -14.84
CA LEU A 184 -12.87 6.04 -15.10
C LEU A 184 -13.41 7.32 -14.43
N CYS A 185 -14.72 7.45 -14.24
CA CYS A 185 -15.33 8.59 -13.56
C CYS A 185 -15.04 8.65 -12.04
N THR A 186 -14.60 7.55 -11.42
CA THR A 186 -14.24 7.51 -10.00
C THR A 186 -12.79 7.89 -9.76
N VAL A 187 -12.00 8.13 -10.83
CA VAL A 187 -10.62 8.62 -10.76
C VAL A 187 -10.57 9.98 -11.44
N SER A 188 -10.22 11.01 -10.67
CA SER A 188 -10.10 12.37 -11.17
C SER A 188 -8.66 12.86 -11.10
N TYR A 189 -8.28 13.68 -12.06
CA TYR A 189 -6.97 14.33 -12.16
C TYR A 189 -7.17 15.84 -12.13
N ALA A 190 -6.37 16.57 -11.35
CA ALA A 190 -6.42 18.02 -11.28
C ALA A 190 -5.05 18.65 -11.00
#